data_AF-A0A093GP24-F1
#
_entry.id   AF-A0A093GP24-F1
#
_cell.length_a   1.000
_cell.length_b   1.000
_cell.length_c   1.000
_cell.angle_alpha   90.00
_cell.angle_beta   90.00
_cell.angle_gamma   90.00
#
_symmetry.space_group_name_H-M   'P 1'
#
loop_
_entity.id
_entity.type
_entity.pdbx_description
1 polymer ?
#
loop_
_entity_poly.entity_id
_entity_poly.type
_entity_poly.pdbx_seq_one_letter_code
_entity_poly.pdbx_strand_id
1 'polypeptide(L)'
;DYWLSLLYKKLVGTKVLKVSLAGADERKLRVYLHCTNSLHPRYREGDVTLFALNLYNTTQQLQLPQHLLSKQLDQYLLLPHGRENLLSR
;
A
#
# COMPACT_ATOMS: atom_id res chain seq x y z
N ASP A 1 10.67 -4.25 13.29
CA ASP A 1 9.92 -4.00 12.03
C ASP A 1 10.46 -4.74 10.79
N TYR A 2 10.80 -6.02 10.93
CA TYR A 2 11.42 -6.80 9.85
C TYR A 2 10.44 -7.14 8.71
N TRP A 3 9.22 -7.60 9.04
CA TRP A 3 8.24 -8.06 8.06
C TRP A 3 7.73 -6.94 7.14
N LEU A 4 7.48 -5.76 7.70
CA LEU A 4 7.12 -4.57 6.92
C LEU A 4 8.23 -4.21 5.93
N SER A 5 9.48 -4.18 6.40
CA SER A 5 10.65 -3.87 5.58
C SER A 5 10.85 -4.90 4.47
N LEU A 6 10.68 -6.19 4.78
CA LEU A 6 10.78 -7.27 3.80
C LEU A 6 9.68 -7.16 2.73
N LEU A 7 8.42 -6.94 3.15
CA LEU A 7 7.29 -6.78 2.23
C LEU A 7 7.50 -5.58 1.31
N TYR A 8 7.93 -4.45 1.88
CA TYR A 8 8.27 -3.24 1.12
C TYR A 8 9.36 -3.54 0.08
N LYS A 9 10.45 -4.21 0.49
CA LYS A 9 11.57 -4.56 -0.41
C LYS A 9 11.15 -5.51 -1.53
N LYS A 10 10.15 -6.37 -1.29
CA LYS A 10 9.65 -7.33 -2.29
C LYS A 10 8.70 -6.67 -3.29
N LEU A 11 7.83 -5.75 -2.86
CA LEU A 11 6.77 -5.20 -3.70
C LEU A 11 7.12 -3.84 -4.33
N VAL A 12 7.76 -2.94 -3.58
CA VAL A 12 7.90 -1.54 -3.97
C VAL A 12 9.11 -1.35 -4.89
N GLY A 13 8.86 -0.85 -6.10
CA GLY A 13 9.89 -0.51 -7.07
C GLY A 13 10.50 0.89 -6.86
N THR A 14 11.49 1.21 -7.67
CA THR A 14 12.29 2.45 -7.56
C THR A 14 11.59 3.69 -8.11
N LYS A 15 10.63 3.52 -9.02
CA LYS A 15 9.89 4.64 -9.65
C LYS A 15 8.73 5.06 -8.75
N VAL A 16 8.81 6.28 -8.23
CA VAL A 16 7.77 6.91 -7.39
C VAL A 16 6.71 7.52 -8.30
N LEU A 17 5.44 7.32 -7.98
CA LEU A 17 4.29 7.89 -8.67
C LEU A 17 3.54 8.84 -7.75
N LYS A 18 2.86 9.84 -8.33
CA LYS A 18 2.00 10.76 -7.57
C LYS A 18 0.62 10.15 -7.40
N VAL A 19 0.09 10.24 -6.19
CA VAL A 19 -1.29 9.89 -5.85
C VAL A 19 -1.88 11.02 -5.01
N SER A 20 -3.18 11.24 -5.14
CA SER A 20 -3.93 12.24 -4.39
C SER A 20 -5.22 11.61 -3.88
N LEU A 21 -5.62 11.97 -2.66
CA LEU A 21 -6.88 11.52 -2.08
C LEU A 21 -7.95 12.59 -2.27
N ALA A 22 -9.16 12.17 -2.64
CA ALA A 22 -10.34 13.03 -2.63
C ALA A 22 -11.12 12.78 -1.34
N GLY A 23 -11.37 13.84 -0.56
CA GLY A 23 -12.28 13.79 0.59
C GLY A 23 -11.74 13.17 1.89
N ALA A 24 -10.44 12.83 1.98
CA ALA A 24 -9.80 12.34 3.20
C ALA A 24 -8.71 13.30 3.71
N ASP A 25 -8.46 13.30 5.02
CA ASP A 25 -7.35 14.04 5.61
C ASP A 25 -6.04 13.28 5.35
N GLU A 26 -5.19 13.83 4.48
CA GLU A 26 -3.89 13.25 4.09
C GLU A 26 -2.97 13.00 5.29
N ARG A 27 -3.16 13.70 6.41
CA ARG A 27 -2.36 13.49 7.63
C ARG A 27 -2.73 12.18 8.33
N LYS A 28 -4.00 11.78 8.24
CA LYS A 28 -4.58 10.60 8.89
C LYS A 28 -4.66 9.39 7.96
N LEU A 29 -4.95 9.59 6.68
CA LEU A 29 -4.90 8.56 5.66
C LEU A 29 -3.77 8.89 4.69
N ARG A 30 -2.65 8.21 4.86
CA ARG A 30 -1.45 8.44 4.05
C ARG A 30 -1.39 7.38 2.97
N VAL A 31 -1.34 7.80 1.70
CA VAL A 31 -1.30 6.88 0.57
C VAL A 31 -0.11 7.21 -0.32
N TYR A 32 0.59 6.16 -0.75
CA TYR A 32 1.77 6.25 -1.60
C TYR A 32 1.61 5.27 -2.76
N LEU A 33 2.21 5.62 -3.89
CA LEU A 33 2.11 4.83 -5.11
C LEU A 33 3.47 4.75 -5.79
N HIS A 34 3.89 3.55 -6.15
CA HIS A 34 5.12 3.29 -6.88
C HIS A 34 4.83 2.31 -8.01
N CYS A 35 5.70 2.24 -9.01
CA CYS A 35 5.75 1.05 -9.86
C CYS A 35 6.11 -0.17 -9.00
N THR A 36 5.55 -1.33 -9.32
CA THR A 36 5.89 -2.60 -8.65
C THR A 36 7.34 -2.99 -8.97
N ASN A 37 8.00 -3.68 -8.04
CA ASN A 37 9.34 -4.21 -8.22
C ASN A 37 9.39 -5.18 -9.41
N SER A 38 10.12 -4.82 -10.46
CA SER A 38 10.24 -5.62 -11.68
C SER A 38 10.97 -6.96 -11.50
N LEU A 39 11.68 -7.13 -10.38
CA LEU A 39 12.33 -8.40 -10.03
C LEU A 39 11.37 -9.38 -9.34
N HIS A 40 10.13 -8.98 -9.06
CA HIS A 40 9.17 -9.84 -8.41
C HIS A 40 8.58 -10.86 -9.41
N PRO A 41 8.67 -12.18 -9.17
CA PRO A 41 8.35 -13.20 -10.17
C PRO A 41 6.87 -13.26 -10.56
N ARG A 42 5.96 -12.72 -9.72
CA ARG A 42 4.51 -12.73 -9.95
C ARG A 42 4.01 -11.50 -10.73
N TYR A 43 4.73 -10.39 -10.69
CA TYR A 43 4.28 -9.12 -11.25
C TYR A 43 5.08 -8.79 -12.51
N ARG A 44 4.54 -7.93 -13.35
CA ARG A 44 5.14 -7.53 -14.63
C ARG A 44 5.35 -6.04 -14.71
N GLU A 45 6.10 -5.62 -15.72
CA GLU A 45 6.23 -4.20 -16.03
C GLU A 45 4.87 -3.56 -16.31
N GLY A 46 4.65 -2.38 -15.74
CA GLY A 46 3.37 -1.67 -15.80
C GLY A 46 2.49 -1.90 -14.57
N ASP A 47 2.75 -2.92 -13.76
CA ASP A 47 2.04 -3.09 -12.48
C ASP A 47 2.45 -1.99 -11.49
N VAL A 48 1.51 -1.62 -10.62
CA VAL A 48 1.70 -0.58 -9.59
C VAL A 48 1.45 -1.13 -8.20
N THR A 49 2.24 -0.65 -7.25
CA THR A 49 2.10 -0.99 -5.83
C THR A 49 1.63 0.24 -5.08
N LEU A 50 0.40 0.17 -4.57
CA LEU A 50 -0.18 1.15 -3.66
C LEU A 50 -0.01 0.64 -2.22
N PHE A 51 0.46 1.49 -1.33
CA PHE A 51 0.48 1.19 0.09
C PHE A 51 -0.06 2.38 0.88
N ALA A 52 -0.84 2.07 1.92
CA ALA A 52 -1.60 3.04 2.67
C ALA A 52 -1.43 2.81 4.17
N LEU A 53 -1.41 3.89 4.93
CA LEU A 53 -1.43 3.89 6.39
C LEU A 53 -2.70 4.62 6.85
N ASN A 54 -3.57 3.87 7.53
CA ASN A 54 -4.77 4.40 8.14
C ASN A 54 -4.52 4.70 9.63
N LEU A 55 -4.52 5.98 9.99
CA LEU A 55 -4.39 6.46 11.38
C LEU A 55 -5.74 6.89 11.97
N TYR A 56 -6.85 6.68 11.28
CA TYR A 56 -8.18 6.81 11.88
C TYR A 56 -8.41 5.67 12.88
N ASN A 57 -9.30 5.92 13.84
CA ASN A 57 -9.83 4.89 14.74
C ASN A 57 -10.93 4.03 14.09
N THR A 58 -11.21 4.25 12.81
CA THR A 58 -12.21 3.54 12.02
C THR A 58 -11.62 3.01 10.72
N THR A 59 -12.22 1.95 10.19
CA THR A 59 -11.88 1.41 8.88
C THR A 59 -12.24 2.42 7.80
N GLN A 60 -11.26 2.76 6.95
CA GLN A 60 -11.45 3.62 5.78
C GLN A 60 -11.52 2.77 4.51
N GLN A 61 -12.36 3.17 3.55
CA GLN A 61 -12.46 2.52 2.25
C GLN A 61 -11.77 3.37 1.19
N LEU A 62 -10.87 2.75 0.44
CA LEU A 62 -10.20 3.37 -0.71
C LEU A 62 -10.89 2.92 -1.99
N GLN A 63 -11.37 3.87 -2.78
CA GLN A 63 -11.94 3.61 -4.08
C GLN A 63 -10.88 3.84 -5.16
N LEU A 64 -10.69 2.86 -6.02
CA LEU A 64 -9.77 2.97 -7.15
C LEU A 64 -10.43 3.71 -8.31
N PRO A 65 -9.66 4.47 -9.11
CA PRO A 65 -10.18 5.11 -10.30
C PRO A 65 -10.62 4.07 -11.33
N GLN A 66 -11.57 4.46 -12.19
CA GLN A 66 -12.27 3.54 -13.10
C GLN A 66 -11.36 2.67 -13.97
N HIS A 67 -10.21 3.19 -14.40
CA HIS A 67 -9.25 2.46 -15.24
C HIS A 67 -8.53 1.32 -14.51
N LEU A 68 -8.55 1.30 -13.17
CA LEU A 68 -7.98 0.24 -12.34
C LEU A 68 -9.03 -0.74 -11.81
N LEU A 69 -10.32 -0.41 -11.86
CA LEU A 69 -11.39 -1.25 -11.32
C LEU A 69 -11.49 -2.64 -11.98
N SER A 70 -11.12 -2.75 -13.26
CA SER A 70 -11.12 -4.02 -13.99
C SER A 70 -9.85 -4.83 -13.83
N LYS A 71 -8.88 -4.36 -13.03
CA LYS A 71 -7.61 -5.04 -12.80
C LYS A 71 -7.69 -5.93 -11.57
N GLN A 72 -6.92 -7.02 -11.59
CA GLN A 72 -6.76 -7.87 -10.41
C GLN A 72 -5.96 -7.11 -9.35
N LEU A 73 -6.43 -7.17 -8.10
CA LEU A 73 -5.79 -6.55 -6.95
C LEU A 73 -5.36 -7.64 -5.96
N ASP A 74 -4.07 -7.65 -5.62
CA ASP A 74 -3.52 -8.48 -4.55
C ASP A 74 -3.35 -7.63 -3.30
N GLN A 75 -4.06 -7.98 -2.22
CA GLN A 75 -4.06 -7.24 -0.97
C GLN A 75 -3.11 -7.87 0.07
N TYR A 76 -2.20 -7.05 0.60
CA TYR A 76 -1.30 -7.43 1.69
C TYR A 76 -1.57 -6.54 2.91
N LEU A 77 -2.48 -6.97 3.79
CA LEU A 77 -2.84 -6.22 4.99
C LEU A 77 -2.00 -6.68 6.18
N LEU A 78 -1.22 -5.75 6.74
CA LEU A 78 -0.49 -5.97 7.99
C LEU A 78 -1.34 -5.48 9.17
N LEU A 79 -1.66 -6.40 10.06
CA LEU A 79 -2.32 -6.13 11.33
C LEU A 79 -1.36 -6.44 12.47
N PRO A 80 -1.47 -5.74 13.61
CA PRO A 80 -0.72 -6.10 14.80
C PRO A 80 -0.96 -7.56 15.20
N HIS A 81 0.08 -8.20 15.71
CA HIS A 81 -0.07 -9.49 16.35
C HIS A 81 -0.46 -9.29 17.82
N GLY A 82 -1.70 -9.67 18.18
CA GLY A 82 -2.19 -9.58 19.55
C GLY A 82 -2.79 -8.21 19.90
N ARG A 83 -2.77 -7.86 21.20
CA ARG A 83 -3.34 -6.60 21.74
C ARG A 83 -2.40 -5.41 21.63
N GLU A 84 -1.12 -5.65 21.32
CA GLU A 84 -0.14 -4.58 21.14
C GLU A 84 -0.25 -4.01 19.72
N ASN A 85 -0.05 -2.71 19.57
CA ASN A 85 -0.04 -2.07 18.25
C ASN A 85 1.16 -2.58 17.41
N LEU A 86 1.20 -2.23 16.12
CA LEU A 86 2.36 -2.49 15.28
C LEU A 86 3.57 -1.73 15.84
N LEU A 87 4.50 -2.45 16.47
CA LEU A 87 5.69 -1.88 17.08
C LEU A 87 6.92 -2.11 16.20
N SER A 88 7.55 -1.01 15.77
CA SER A 88 8.91 -1.02 15.23
C SER A 88 9.92 -1.23 16.36
N ARG A 89 10.15 -2.48 16.77
CA ARG A 89 11.41 -2.82 17.46
C ARG A 89 12.54 -3.04 16.46
#